data_AF-A0A7S4NIG7-F1
#
_entry.id   AF-A0A7S4NIG7-F1
#
_cell.length_a   1.000
_cell.length_b   1.000
_cell.length_c   1.000
_cell.angle_alpha   90.00
_cell.angle_beta   90.00
_cell.angle_gamma   90.00
#
_symmetry.space_group_name_H-M   'P 1'
#
loop_
_entity.id
_entity.type
_entity.pdbx_description
1 polymer ?
#
loop_
_entity_poly.entity_id
_entity_poly.type
_entity_poly.pdbx_seq_one_letter_code
_entity_poly.pdbx_strand_id
1 'polypeptide(L)'
;EIVGVGRGEEEREERGGLGVLEFLRTEKEEKEEEEEGKKKGEVRIRCRVSEDIMLAERDYEDFLSMLIENGEVLITSIAGVVKTSEMDFFAKIVMRVFQGLERDTQLLTRVAGEELSKADTATLFRGNSLFSKLLDNYMKLEGMDYLHVTLQPFVQKVLGLKKSYELDPTRLDKKDDACKNLTGLIGLLDECLALILNSIACFPPKLKKIFSFLKRKTIPIAEKEKDINLSYISVSCFIFLRFFVPSVLGPSLFGMTKTLPNNIAERNLTLIAKTLQTLANFCEFGEKESYMIPLNTWIGENTAKLRLFLDAISSDQSGELDSDVDGRQCIYFDIKNTAKLCSLISAVAPTLQQLCDEKEEGKDDDPSKSPCFCPLPTNEVKKLLEITEEIRQKGEKFKEKDKEIVKKTFVVVK
;
A
#
# COMPACT_ATOMS: atom_id res chain seq x y z
N GLU A 1 11.09 9.88 -12.24
CA GLU A 1 10.57 8.70 -12.97
C GLU A 1 9.76 9.20 -14.16
N ILE A 2 9.99 8.64 -15.34
CA ILE A 2 9.12 8.88 -16.51
C ILE A 2 8.16 7.70 -16.57
N VAL A 3 6.87 7.95 -16.39
CA VAL A 3 5.82 6.94 -16.55
C VAL A 3 4.77 7.48 -17.51
N GLY A 4 4.58 6.76 -18.62
CA GLY A 4 3.28 6.64 -19.28
C GLY A 4 2.93 7.65 -20.36
N VAL A 5 2.87 7.15 -21.60
CA VAL A 5 2.26 7.77 -22.77
C VAL A 5 0.74 7.77 -22.61
N GLY A 6 0.10 8.95 -22.59
CA GLY A 6 -1.35 9.10 -22.68
C GLY A 6 -1.78 9.41 -24.11
N ARG A 7 -2.65 8.58 -24.70
CA ARG A 7 -3.42 8.95 -25.90
C ARG A 7 -4.45 9.99 -25.50
N GLY A 8 -4.62 10.99 -26.35
CA GLY A 8 -5.43 12.17 -26.08
C GLY A 8 -6.91 11.86 -25.86
N GLU A 9 -7.45 12.44 -24.80
CA GLU A 9 -8.86 12.81 -24.69
C GLU A 9 -8.90 14.29 -24.26
N GLU A 10 -9.76 15.07 -24.92
CA GLU A 10 -9.97 16.49 -24.68
C GLU A 10 -10.66 16.68 -23.32
N GLU A 11 -9.96 17.27 -22.35
CA GLU A 11 -10.59 17.79 -21.13
C GLU A 11 -10.91 19.28 -21.29
N ARG A 12 -12.18 19.61 -21.07
CA ARG A 12 -12.73 20.96 -20.94
C ARG A 12 -12.13 21.67 -19.71
N GLU A 13 -11.75 22.93 -19.91
CA GLU A 13 -11.38 23.90 -18.86
C GLU A 13 -12.46 24.01 -17.77
N GLU A 14 -12.07 23.81 -16.51
CA GLU A 14 -12.63 24.56 -15.39
C GLU A 14 -11.49 25.24 -14.62
N ARG A 15 -11.57 26.57 -14.53
CA ARG A 15 -10.62 27.46 -13.88
C ARG A 15 -10.94 27.59 -12.40
N GLY A 16 -9.93 27.43 -11.55
CA GLY A 16 -9.94 27.87 -10.15
C GLY A 16 -8.49 28.03 -9.68
N GLY A 17 -8.07 29.26 -9.40
CA GLY A 17 -6.66 29.69 -9.46
C GLY A 17 -5.85 29.73 -8.16
N LEU A 18 -4.78 30.53 -8.24
CA LEU A 18 -3.67 30.85 -7.31
C LEU A 18 -2.45 29.91 -7.45
N GLY A 19 -1.23 30.34 -7.83
CA GLY A 19 -0.69 31.66 -8.19
C GLY A 19 0.85 31.60 -8.28
N VAL A 20 1.37 31.97 -9.47
CA VAL A 20 2.63 32.69 -9.79
C VAL A 20 4.02 32.10 -9.44
N LEU A 21 4.83 31.90 -10.50
CA LEU A 21 6.25 32.30 -10.75
C LEU A 21 6.89 31.25 -11.70
N GLU A 22 7.58 31.52 -12.80
CA GLU A 22 8.01 32.72 -13.51
C GLU A 22 8.51 32.20 -14.88
N PHE A 23 7.91 32.64 -16.00
CA PHE A 23 8.32 32.21 -17.34
C PHE A 23 9.55 33.02 -17.80
N LEU A 24 10.75 32.46 -17.66
CA LEU A 24 11.90 32.93 -18.43
C LEU A 24 11.84 32.35 -19.85
N ARG A 25 11.20 33.13 -20.72
CA ARG A 25 11.25 33.02 -22.18
C ARG A 25 12.69 33.30 -22.63
N THR A 26 13.39 32.28 -23.11
CA THR A 26 14.57 32.47 -23.97
C THR A 26 14.20 32.03 -25.37
N GLU A 27 13.85 33.02 -26.19
CA GLU A 27 13.77 32.86 -27.64
C GLU A 27 15.19 32.64 -28.16
N LYS A 28 15.43 31.45 -28.70
CA LYS A 28 16.38 31.27 -29.80
C LYS A 28 15.63 30.58 -30.93
N GLU A 29 15.24 31.38 -31.91
CA GLU A 29 14.89 30.92 -33.24
C GLU A 29 16.15 30.35 -33.89
N GLU A 30 16.29 29.04 -33.93
CA GLU A 30 17.07 28.37 -34.96
C GLU A 30 16.08 27.74 -35.94
N LYS A 31 16.03 28.31 -37.14
CA LYS A 31 15.31 27.75 -38.28
C LYS A 31 16.07 26.51 -38.75
N GLU A 32 15.59 25.33 -38.39
CA GLU A 32 15.94 24.09 -39.09
C GLU A 32 14.79 23.73 -40.05
N GLU A 33 15.19 23.42 -41.28
CA GLU A 33 14.34 23.13 -42.43
C GLU A 33 13.41 21.93 -42.16
N GLU A 34 12.13 22.06 -42.51
CA GLU A 34 11.14 20.99 -42.42
C GLU A 34 11.47 19.86 -43.41
N GLU A 35 12.02 18.74 -42.93
CA GLU A 35 11.71 17.45 -43.54
C GLU A 35 10.34 16.97 -43.04
N GLU A 36 9.41 16.70 -43.97
CA GLU A 36 8.12 16.06 -43.72
C GLU A 36 8.29 14.61 -43.19
N GLY A 37 8.75 14.48 -41.95
CA GLY A 37 8.67 13.26 -41.17
C GLY A 37 7.30 13.17 -40.51
N LYS A 38 6.47 12.18 -40.89
CA LYS A 38 5.22 11.82 -40.20
C LYS A 38 5.38 11.93 -38.68
N LYS A 39 4.74 12.93 -38.05
CA LYS A 39 4.74 13.17 -36.60
C LYS A 39 4.27 11.90 -35.87
N LYS A 40 5.19 11.14 -35.26
CA LYS A 40 4.91 9.85 -34.60
C LYS A 40 4.29 9.97 -33.20
N GLY A 41 3.75 11.14 -32.85
CA GLY A 41 3.15 11.45 -31.55
C GLY A 41 3.92 12.52 -30.78
N GLU A 42 3.27 13.11 -29.78
CA GLU A 42 3.84 14.10 -28.86
C GLU A 42 4.00 13.45 -27.48
N VAL A 43 5.17 13.60 -26.83
CA VAL A 43 5.41 13.15 -25.46
C VAL A 43 5.43 14.38 -24.56
N ARG A 44 4.41 14.53 -23.70
CA ARG A 44 4.38 15.57 -22.68
C ARG A 44 5.14 15.10 -21.45
N ILE A 45 6.30 15.68 -21.21
CA ILE A 45 7.13 15.38 -20.04
C ILE A 45 6.84 16.43 -18.97
N ARG A 46 6.27 16.01 -17.84
CA ARG A 46 6.20 16.82 -16.62
C ARG A 46 7.35 16.39 -15.70
N CYS A 47 8.37 17.23 -15.56
CA CYS A 47 9.47 16.99 -14.64
C CYS A 47 9.22 17.71 -13.31
N ARG A 48 9.38 17.00 -12.19
CA ARG A 48 9.45 17.58 -10.84
C ARG A 48 10.81 17.21 -10.27
N VAL A 49 11.62 18.22 -9.93
CA VAL A 49 12.90 18.03 -9.24
C VAL A 49 12.68 18.29 -7.75
N SER A 50 13.03 17.33 -6.90
CA SER A 50 13.05 17.49 -5.45
C SER A 50 14.47 17.29 -4.94
N GLU A 51 14.93 18.19 -4.07
CA GLU A 51 16.25 18.15 -3.46
C GLU A 51 16.09 17.74 -1.99
N ASP A 52 16.31 16.45 -1.70
CA ASP A 52 16.21 15.89 -0.36
C ASP A 52 17.57 16.06 0.36
N ILE A 53 17.60 16.75 1.49
CA ILE A 53 18.81 16.86 2.32
C ILE A 53 18.88 15.62 3.22
N MET A 54 19.98 14.88 3.14
CA MET A 54 20.27 13.76 4.02
C MET A 54 21.46 14.15 4.90
N LEU A 55 21.21 14.29 6.20
CA LEU A 55 22.27 14.50 7.18
C LEU A 55 22.95 13.17 7.54
N ALA A 56 23.99 13.21 8.36
CA ALA A 56 24.62 12.00 8.87
C ALA A 56 23.70 11.28 9.87
N GLU A 57 23.89 9.97 10.04
CA GLU A 57 23.08 9.14 10.96
C GLU A 57 22.96 9.72 12.36
N ARG A 58 24.07 10.20 12.92
CA ARG A 58 24.14 10.88 14.24
C ARG A 58 23.16 12.04 14.39
N ASP A 59 22.80 12.71 13.30
CA ASP A 59 21.89 13.86 13.34
C ASP A 59 20.42 13.43 13.47
N TYR A 60 20.12 12.14 13.30
CA TYR A 60 18.80 11.57 13.45
C TYR A 60 18.63 10.74 14.74
N GLU A 61 19.66 10.60 15.59
CA GLU A 61 19.61 9.75 16.80
C GLU A 61 18.44 10.07 17.73
N ASP A 62 18.23 11.36 18.05
CA ASP A 62 17.11 11.80 18.90
C ASP A 62 15.75 11.54 18.23
N PHE A 63 15.67 11.72 16.91
CA PHE A 63 14.47 11.47 16.12
C PHE A 63 14.11 9.98 16.12
N LEU A 64 15.10 9.10 15.89
CA LEU A 64 14.90 7.66 15.94
C LEU A 64 14.51 7.20 17.35
N SER A 65 15.15 7.74 18.38
CA SER A 65 14.83 7.43 19.78
C SER A 65 13.38 7.77 20.10
N MET A 66 12.89 8.92 19.64
CA MET A 66 11.47 9.28 19.75
C MET A 66 10.53 8.31 19.02
N LEU A 67 10.90 7.83 17.82
CA LEU A 67 10.11 6.85 17.09
C LEU A 67 10.12 5.48 17.76
N ILE A 68 11.22 5.07 18.40
CA ILE A 68 11.31 3.83 19.16
C ILE A 68 10.42 3.92 20.41
N GLU A 69 10.47 5.02 21.15
CA GLU A 69 9.72 5.16 22.40
C GLU A 69 8.22 5.38 22.16
N ASN A 70 7.87 6.26 21.23
CA ASN A 70 6.50 6.79 21.09
C ASN A 70 5.93 6.68 19.66
N GLY A 71 6.61 5.95 18.78
CA GLY A 71 6.31 5.94 17.34
C GLY A 71 4.88 5.57 16.98
N GLU A 72 4.28 4.60 17.66
CA GLU A 72 2.91 4.18 17.38
C GLU A 72 1.89 5.33 17.53
N VAL A 73 1.94 6.04 18.67
CA VAL A 73 1.00 7.12 18.96
C VAL A 73 1.30 8.34 18.10
N LEU A 74 2.58 8.63 17.87
CA LEU A 74 3.01 9.73 17.00
C LEU A 74 2.54 9.51 15.56
N ILE A 75 2.75 8.33 14.98
CA ILE A 75 2.37 8.03 13.60
C ILE A 75 0.85 8.09 13.41
N THR A 76 0.04 7.55 14.33
CA THR A 76 -1.42 7.70 14.24
C THR A 76 -1.83 9.18 14.28
N SER A 77 -1.20 9.97 15.16
CA SER A 77 -1.50 11.40 15.30
C SER A 77 -1.15 12.19 14.04
N ILE A 78 0.04 11.96 13.49
CA ILE A 78 0.51 12.57 12.25
C ILE A 78 -0.40 12.19 11.07
N ALA A 79 -0.82 10.92 10.98
CA ALA A 79 -1.71 10.48 9.92
C ALA A 79 -3.06 11.22 9.90
N GLY A 80 -3.54 11.72 11.05
CA GLY A 80 -4.77 12.51 11.10
C GLY A 80 -4.67 13.88 10.41
N VAL A 81 -3.46 14.39 10.15
CA VAL A 81 -3.22 15.67 9.45
C VAL A 81 -2.61 15.51 8.06
N VAL A 82 -2.15 14.30 7.71
CA VAL A 82 -1.60 14.02 6.37
C VAL A 82 -2.73 14.00 5.34
N LYS A 83 -2.52 14.70 4.21
CA LYS A 83 -3.47 14.74 3.11
C LYS A 83 -3.71 13.36 2.52
N THR A 84 -4.94 13.06 2.13
CA THR A 84 -5.32 11.78 1.50
C THR A 84 -4.45 11.43 0.28
N SER A 85 -4.05 12.41 -0.52
CA SER A 85 -3.19 12.23 -1.69
C SER A 85 -1.76 11.80 -1.36
N GLU A 86 -1.28 12.07 -0.15
CA GLU A 86 0.09 11.77 0.30
C GLU A 86 0.16 10.54 1.22
N MET A 87 -1.00 10.06 1.68
CA MET A 87 -1.09 8.98 2.66
C MET A 87 -0.44 7.67 2.19
N ASP A 88 -0.52 7.33 0.91
CA ASP A 88 0.18 6.14 0.37
C ASP A 88 1.70 6.25 0.46
N PHE A 89 2.22 7.45 0.18
CA PHE A 89 3.64 7.72 0.29
C PHE A 89 4.06 7.74 1.77
N PHE A 90 3.29 8.39 2.63
CA PHE A 90 3.53 8.41 4.08
C PHE A 90 3.58 6.98 4.66
N ALA A 91 2.56 6.15 4.40
CA ALA A 91 2.51 4.77 4.88
C ALA A 91 3.71 3.93 4.39
N LYS A 92 4.12 4.10 3.12
CA LYS A 92 5.30 3.43 2.57
C LYS A 92 6.58 3.81 3.31
N ILE A 93 6.78 5.10 3.58
CA ILE A 93 7.97 5.60 4.27
C ILE A 93 7.99 5.13 5.72
N VAL A 94 6.85 5.25 6.43
CA VAL A 94 6.68 4.79 7.80
C VAL A 94 7.03 3.30 7.92
N MET A 95 6.46 2.44 7.06
CA MET A 95 6.75 1.01 7.12
C MET A 95 8.23 0.68 6.90
N ARG A 96 8.92 1.41 6.03
CA ARG A 96 10.37 1.23 5.80
C ARG A 96 11.19 1.62 7.02
N VAL A 97 10.87 2.76 7.65
CA VAL A 97 11.57 3.22 8.85
C VAL A 97 11.32 2.25 10.01
N PHE A 98 10.07 1.87 10.26
CA PHE A 98 9.75 0.96 11.37
C PHE A 98 10.24 -0.47 11.16
N GLN A 99 10.40 -0.93 9.91
CA GLN A 99 11.08 -2.20 9.62
C GLN A 99 12.58 -2.11 9.98
N GLY A 100 13.24 -1.01 9.64
CA GLY A 100 14.64 -0.77 10.03
C GLY A 100 14.85 -0.66 11.54
N LEU A 101 13.86 -0.14 12.25
CA LEU A 101 13.80 -0.06 13.72
C LEU A 101 13.34 -1.37 14.41
N GLU A 102 12.94 -2.39 13.66
CA GLU A 102 12.35 -3.64 14.17
C GLU A 102 11.07 -3.42 15.04
N ARG A 103 10.34 -2.33 14.78
CA ARG A 103 9.07 -1.98 15.45
C ARG A 103 7.84 -2.07 14.54
N ASP A 104 8.01 -2.63 13.35
CA ASP A 104 6.97 -2.82 12.32
C ASP A 104 5.71 -3.54 12.84
N THR A 105 5.90 -4.63 13.57
CA THR A 105 4.82 -5.49 14.06
C THR A 105 4.04 -4.82 15.18
N GLN A 106 4.75 -4.10 16.07
CA GLN A 106 4.12 -3.34 17.15
C GLN A 106 3.31 -2.17 16.60
N LEU A 107 3.86 -1.42 15.63
CA LEU A 107 3.13 -0.37 14.94
C LEU A 107 1.84 -0.91 14.31
N LEU A 108 1.93 -1.98 13.51
CA LEU A 108 0.77 -2.53 12.82
C LEU A 108 -0.30 -3.04 13.78
N THR A 109 0.08 -3.77 14.83
CA THR A 109 -0.88 -4.29 15.81
C THR A 109 -1.54 -3.18 16.62
N ARG A 110 -0.80 -2.12 16.97
CA ARG A 110 -1.36 -0.96 17.65
C ARG A 110 -2.36 -0.20 16.78
N VAL A 111 -1.98 0.15 15.56
CA VAL A 111 -2.84 0.87 14.60
C VAL A 111 -4.08 0.02 14.25
N ALA A 112 -3.91 -1.30 14.08
CA ALA A 112 -5.03 -2.22 13.87
C ALA A 112 -6.02 -2.22 15.05
N GLY A 113 -5.51 -2.26 16.29
CA GLY A 113 -6.34 -2.24 17.49
C GLY A 113 -7.15 -0.95 17.61
N GLU A 114 -6.54 0.18 17.29
CA GLU A 114 -7.21 1.48 17.28
C GLU A 114 -8.30 1.55 16.19
N GLU A 115 -8.01 1.08 14.97
CA GLU A 115 -9.01 1.03 13.89
C GLU A 115 -10.19 0.13 14.25
N LEU A 116 -9.92 -1.07 14.77
CA LEU A 116 -10.95 -2.03 15.20
C LEU A 116 -11.84 -1.49 16.32
N SER A 117 -11.28 -0.67 17.21
CA SER A 117 -12.05 -0.05 18.30
C SER A 117 -13.05 1.00 17.82
N LYS A 118 -12.81 1.59 16.63
CA LYS A 118 -13.60 2.69 16.06
C LYS A 118 -14.52 2.25 14.93
N ALA A 119 -14.23 1.12 14.29
CA ALA A 119 -14.92 0.69 13.08
C ALA A 119 -16.35 0.21 13.36
N ASP A 120 -17.28 0.62 12.51
CA ASP A 120 -18.58 -0.04 12.39
C ASP A 120 -18.41 -1.36 11.62
N THR A 121 -19.15 -2.39 12.02
CA THR A 121 -19.01 -3.77 11.50
C THR A 121 -19.27 -3.83 10.00
N ALA A 122 -20.14 -2.96 9.48
CA ALA A 122 -20.41 -2.80 8.05
C ALA A 122 -19.25 -2.23 7.23
N THR A 123 -18.31 -1.53 7.88
CA THR A 123 -17.17 -0.81 7.25
C THR A 123 -15.80 -1.40 7.58
N LEU A 124 -15.76 -2.41 8.45
CA LEU A 124 -14.55 -3.07 8.93
C LEU A 124 -13.60 -3.44 7.79
N PHE A 125 -12.42 -2.79 7.75
CA PHE A 125 -11.36 -3.00 6.75
C PHE A 125 -11.74 -2.79 5.27
N ARG A 126 -12.90 -2.17 5.01
CA ARG A 126 -13.33 -1.75 3.67
C ARG A 126 -12.83 -0.35 3.30
N GLY A 127 -12.23 0.35 4.26
CA GLY A 127 -11.72 1.72 4.10
C GLY A 127 -10.32 1.80 3.48
N ASN A 128 -10.02 2.98 2.96
CA ASN A 128 -8.68 3.42 2.60
C ASN A 128 -8.02 4.09 3.83
N SER A 129 -7.82 3.29 4.89
CA SER A 129 -7.32 3.76 6.18
C SER A 129 -5.78 3.73 6.25
N LEU A 130 -5.22 4.39 7.27
CA LEU A 130 -3.79 4.28 7.60
C LEU A 130 -3.38 2.81 7.76
N PHE A 131 -4.12 2.03 8.57
CA PHE A 131 -3.80 0.63 8.80
C PHE A 131 -3.73 -0.15 7.49
N SER A 132 -4.76 0.00 6.65
CA SER A 132 -4.84 -0.73 5.39
C SER A 132 -3.65 -0.43 4.46
N LYS A 133 -3.21 0.84 4.40
CA LYS A 133 -2.05 1.25 3.61
C LYS A 133 -0.73 0.78 4.21
N LEU A 134 -0.59 0.79 5.53
CA LEU A 134 0.58 0.24 6.22
C LEU A 134 0.69 -1.26 5.94
N LEU A 135 -0.40 -2.01 6.12
CA LEU A 135 -0.42 -3.45 5.88
C LEU A 135 -0.20 -3.81 4.40
N ASP A 136 -0.73 -3.03 3.46
CA ASP A 136 -0.47 -3.21 2.01
C ASP A 136 1.02 -3.07 1.68
N ASN A 137 1.71 -2.09 2.28
CA ASN A 137 3.15 -1.95 2.14
C ASN A 137 3.89 -3.09 2.84
N TYR A 138 3.46 -3.50 4.03
CA TYR A 138 4.09 -4.58 4.79
C TYR A 138 4.01 -5.93 4.09
N MET A 139 2.86 -6.29 3.52
CA MET A 139 2.70 -7.51 2.72
C MET A 139 3.64 -7.53 1.51
N LYS A 140 3.91 -6.38 0.90
CA LYS A 140 4.90 -6.25 -0.18
C LYS A 140 6.34 -6.27 0.31
N LEU A 141 6.62 -5.98 1.57
CA LEU A 141 7.98 -6.08 2.12
C LEU A 141 8.30 -7.51 2.54
N GLU A 142 7.37 -8.16 3.22
CA GLU A 142 7.59 -9.48 3.84
C GLU A 142 7.10 -10.65 2.98
N GLY A 143 6.16 -10.39 2.05
CA GLY A 143 5.43 -11.45 1.34
C GLY A 143 5.83 -11.67 -0.11
N MET A 144 6.69 -10.84 -0.70
CA MET A 144 6.96 -10.89 -2.15
C MET A 144 7.63 -12.19 -2.59
N ASP A 145 8.63 -12.66 -1.86
CA ASP A 145 9.29 -13.93 -2.18
C ASP A 145 8.32 -15.11 -2.06
N TYR A 146 7.51 -15.11 -0.99
CA TYR A 146 6.44 -16.08 -0.79
C TYR A 146 5.44 -16.06 -1.95
N LEU A 147 5.03 -14.87 -2.39
CA LEU A 147 4.10 -14.67 -3.49
C LEU A 147 4.68 -15.20 -4.82
N HIS A 148 5.95 -14.91 -5.10
CA HIS A 148 6.63 -15.39 -6.30
C HIS A 148 6.72 -16.91 -6.32
N VAL A 149 7.18 -17.52 -5.23
CA VAL A 149 7.26 -18.99 -5.13
C VAL A 149 5.88 -19.64 -5.29
N THR A 150 4.82 -19.02 -4.76
CA THR A 150 3.47 -19.61 -4.75
C THR A 150 2.73 -19.43 -6.07
N LEU A 151 2.69 -18.21 -6.63
CA LEU A 151 1.77 -17.87 -7.74
C LEU A 151 2.47 -17.56 -9.06
N GLN A 152 3.75 -17.18 -9.06
CA GLN A 152 4.42 -16.79 -10.30
C GLN A 152 4.43 -17.90 -11.37
N PRO A 153 4.69 -19.19 -11.04
CA PRO A 153 4.67 -20.26 -12.04
C PRO A 153 3.28 -20.43 -12.68
N PHE A 154 2.22 -20.35 -11.87
CA PHE A 154 0.85 -20.43 -12.36
C PHE A 154 0.48 -19.25 -13.26
N VAL A 155 0.81 -18.03 -12.83
CA VAL A 155 0.57 -16.82 -13.62
C VAL A 155 1.30 -16.91 -14.97
N GLN A 156 2.58 -17.30 -14.98
CA GLN A 156 3.35 -17.46 -16.22
C GLN A 156 2.75 -18.52 -17.15
N LYS A 157 2.24 -19.63 -16.59
CA LYS A 157 1.49 -20.63 -17.36
C LYS A 157 0.26 -20.01 -18.03
N VAL A 158 -0.57 -19.28 -17.27
CA VAL A 158 -1.80 -18.65 -17.80
C VAL A 158 -1.47 -17.60 -18.87
N LEU A 159 -0.39 -16.83 -18.70
CA LEU A 159 0.10 -15.88 -19.70
C LEU A 159 0.49 -16.54 -21.03
N GLY A 160 0.95 -17.79 -20.99
CA GLY A 160 1.29 -18.59 -22.17
C GLY A 160 0.09 -19.28 -22.84
N LEU A 161 -1.10 -19.25 -22.24
CA LEU A 161 -2.28 -19.90 -22.81
C LEU A 161 -2.79 -19.14 -24.03
N LYS A 162 -3.08 -19.90 -25.09
CA LYS A 162 -3.74 -19.39 -26.31
C LYS A 162 -5.26 -19.59 -26.28
N LYS A 163 -5.76 -20.40 -25.35
CA LYS A 163 -7.17 -20.76 -25.23
C LYS A 163 -7.91 -19.72 -24.38
N SER A 164 -9.06 -19.25 -24.88
CA SER A 164 -10.02 -18.45 -24.13
C SER A 164 -10.85 -19.34 -23.22
N TYR A 165 -11.08 -18.91 -21.98
CA TYR A 165 -12.05 -19.53 -21.06
C TYR A 165 -13.24 -18.59 -20.80
N GLU A 166 -13.60 -17.77 -21.79
CA GLU A 166 -14.73 -16.85 -21.71
C GLU A 166 -16.03 -17.61 -21.39
N LEU A 167 -16.82 -17.03 -20.49
CA LEU A 167 -18.11 -17.54 -20.05
C LEU A 167 -19.25 -16.57 -20.38
N ASP A 168 -18.94 -15.29 -20.58
CA ASP A 168 -19.93 -14.27 -20.92
C ASP A 168 -20.47 -14.51 -22.35
N PRO A 169 -21.77 -14.81 -22.51
CA PRO A 169 -22.36 -15.06 -23.82
C PRO A 169 -22.21 -13.89 -24.81
N THR A 170 -22.05 -12.67 -24.32
CA THR A 170 -21.87 -11.47 -25.16
C THR A 170 -20.46 -11.33 -25.72
N ARG A 171 -19.48 -12.02 -25.10
CA ARG A 171 -18.05 -11.99 -25.47
C ARG A 171 -17.57 -13.31 -26.06
N LEU A 172 -18.41 -14.34 -26.02
CA LEU A 172 -18.09 -15.68 -26.53
C LEU A 172 -18.04 -15.68 -28.05
N ASP A 173 -16.99 -16.24 -28.64
CA ASP A 173 -16.94 -16.45 -30.09
C ASP A 173 -17.95 -17.53 -30.50
N LYS A 174 -18.53 -17.43 -31.71
CA LYS A 174 -19.54 -18.39 -32.21
C LYS A 174 -19.07 -19.84 -32.28
N LYS A 175 -17.76 -20.09 -32.20
CA LYS A 175 -17.14 -21.42 -32.25
C LYS A 175 -16.79 -21.96 -30.88
N ASP A 176 -16.89 -21.13 -29.84
CA ASP A 176 -16.54 -21.50 -28.48
C ASP A 176 -17.71 -22.20 -27.78
N ASP A 177 -17.36 -23.06 -26.84
CA ASP A 177 -18.29 -23.87 -26.06
C ASP A 177 -18.15 -23.45 -24.60
N ALA A 178 -19.13 -22.71 -24.09
CA ALA A 178 -19.13 -22.18 -22.74
C ALA A 178 -19.00 -23.28 -21.68
N CYS A 179 -19.57 -24.47 -21.92
CA CYS A 179 -19.46 -25.60 -20.99
C CYS A 179 -18.03 -26.12 -20.93
N LYS A 180 -17.36 -26.26 -22.08
CA LYS A 180 -15.94 -26.66 -22.13
C LYS A 180 -15.01 -25.59 -21.55
N ASN A 181 -15.34 -24.32 -21.74
CA ASN A 181 -14.61 -23.21 -21.15
C ASN A 181 -14.77 -23.22 -19.63
N LEU A 182 -15.97 -23.46 -19.11
CA LEU A 182 -16.25 -23.60 -17.69
C LEU A 182 -15.44 -24.72 -17.05
N THR A 183 -15.47 -25.93 -17.62
CA THR A 183 -14.68 -27.07 -17.09
C THR A 183 -13.19 -26.75 -17.08
N GLY A 184 -12.71 -26.10 -18.13
CA GLY A 184 -11.30 -25.70 -18.21
C GLY A 184 -10.90 -24.60 -17.22
N LEU A 185 -11.80 -23.62 -16.98
CA LEU A 185 -11.60 -22.58 -15.98
C LEU A 185 -11.57 -23.16 -14.57
N ILE A 186 -12.49 -24.09 -14.26
CA ILE A 186 -12.50 -24.83 -12.98
C ILE A 186 -11.16 -25.53 -12.77
N GLY A 187 -10.60 -26.17 -13.79
CA GLY A 187 -9.27 -26.79 -13.70
C GLY A 187 -8.15 -25.79 -13.35
N LEU A 188 -8.19 -24.58 -13.92
CA LEU A 188 -7.23 -23.51 -13.56
C LEU A 188 -7.45 -22.98 -12.14
N LEU A 189 -8.71 -22.89 -11.71
CA LEU A 189 -9.08 -22.47 -10.36
C LEU A 189 -8.61 -23.49 -9.31
N ASP A 190 -8.80 -24.78 -9.56
CA ASP A 190 -8.33 -25.86 -8.70
C ASP A 190 -6.81 -25.83 -8.54
N GLU A 191 -6.08 -25.66 -9.65
CA GLU A 191 -4.61 -25.55 -9.63
C GLU A 191 -4.16 -24.32 -8.83
N CYS A 192 -4.73 -23.15 -9.10
CA CYS A 192 -4.37 -21.91 -8.41
C CYS A 192 -4.67 -21.99 -6.91
N LEU A 193 -5.87 -22.46 -6.54
CA LEU A 193 -6.25 -22.60 -5.16
C LEU A 193 -5.39 -23.66 -4.45
N ALA A 194 -5.08 -24.79 -5.10
CA ALA A 194 -4.19 -25.79 -4.52
C ALA A 194 -2.79 -25.23 -4.21
N LEU A 195 -2.22 -24.39 -5.08
CA LEU A 195 -0.95 -23.72 -4.81
C LEU A 195 -1.02 -22.84 -3.55
N ILE A 196 -2.09 -22.06 -3.39
CA ILE A 196 -2.31 -21.22 -2.21
C ILE A 196 -2.53 -22.07 -0.95
N LEU A 197 -3.37 -23.10 -1.02
CA LEU A 197 -3.70 -23.92 0.16
C LEU A 197 -2.48 -24.73 0.64
N ASN A 198 -1.59 -25.14 -0.27
CA ASN A 198 -0.40 -25.93 0.06
C ASN A 198 0.82 -25.08 0.45
N SER A 199 0.75 -23.75 0.35
CA SER A 199 1.89 -22.86 0.63
C SER A 199 2.02 -22.46 2.10
N ILE A 200 1.19 -23.00 3.01
CA ILE A 200 1.16 -22.67 4.45
C ILE A 200 2.55 -22.75 5.10
N ALA A 201 3.35 -23.77 4.77
CA ALA A 201 4.68 -23.97 5.36
C ALA A 201 5.67 -22.84 5.01
N CYS A 202 5.48 -22.17 3.87
CA CYS A 202 6.31 -21.08 3.41
C CYS A 202 5.74 -19.70 3.78
N PHE A 203 4.60 -19.66 4.48
CA PHE A 203 3.91 -18.41 4.79
C PHE A 203 4.75 -17.53 5.75
N PRO A 204 4.98 -16.23 5.46
CA PRO A 204 5.86 -15.40 6.27
C PRO A 204 5.43 -15.32 7.74
N PRO A 205 6.31 -15.68 8.71
CA PRO A 205 5.96 -15.69 10.14
C PRO A 205 5.53 -14.31 10.65
N LYS A 206 6.16 -13.25 10.17
CA LYS A 206 5.82 -11.85 10.48
C LYS A 206 4.38 -11.49 10.06
N LEU A 207 3.94 -11.90 8.87
CA LEU A 207 2.56 -11.69 8.42
C LEU A 207 1.58 -12.55 9.23
N LYS A 208 1.96 -13.78 9.57
CA LYS A 208 1.15 -14.69 10.38
C LYS A 208 0.81 -14.09 11.75
N LYS A 209 1.78 -13.43 12.41
CA LYS A 209 1.56 -12.69 13.67
C LYS A 209 0.50 -11.60 13.51
N ILE A 210 0.60 -10.78 12.46
CA ILE A 210 -0.40 -9.71 12.19
C ILE A 210 -1.78 -10.29 11.93
N PHE A 211 -1.89 -11.33 11.12
CA PHE A 211 -3.17 -11.97 10.83
C PHE A 211 -3.76 -12.69 12.04
N SER A 212 -2.93 -13.27 12.91
CA SER A 212 -3.41 -13.81 14.18
C SER A 212 -3.98 -12.73 15.09
N PHE A 213 -3.28 -11.60 15.20
CA PHE A 213 -3.78 -10.45 15.97
C PHE A 213 -5.12 -9.94 15.42
N LEU A 214 -5.23 -9.73 14.10
CA LEU A 214 -6.45 -9.26 13.46
C LEU A 214 -7.63 -10.20 13.74
N LYS A 215 -7.44 -11.49 13.46
CA LYS A 215 -8.49 -12.48 13.68
C LYS A 215 -8.94 -12.51 15.13
N ARG A 216 -8.00 -12.56 16.07
CA ARG A 216 -8.26 -12.59 17.52
C ARG A 216 -9.06 -11.37 17.97
N LYS A 217 -8.72 -10.18 17.50
CA LYS A 217 -9.45 -8.95 17.81
C LYS A 217 -10.83 -8.87 17.14
N THR A 218 -11.02 -9.54 16.01
CA THR A 218 -12.32 -9.61 15.33
C THR A 218 -13.26 -10.67 15.90
N ILE A 219 -12.77 -11.72 16.57
CA ILE A 219 -13.63 -12.79 17.15
C ILE A 219 -14.77 -12.23 18.02
N PRO A 220 -14.53 -11.35 19.02
CA PRO A 220 -15.61 -10.79 19.83
C PRO A 220 -16.64 -9.98 19.03
N ILE A 221 -16.19 -9.32 17.95
CA ILE A 221 -17.05 -8.58 17.03
C ILE A 221 -17.93 -9.57 16.24
N ALA A 222 -17.33 -10.63 15.72
CA ALA A 222 -18.01 -11.69 14.98
C ALA A 222 -19.11 -12.37 15.83
N GLU A 223 -18.82 -12.63 17.11
CA GLU A 223 -19.78 -13.19 18.07
C GLU A 223 -20.95 -12.23 18.33
N LYS A 224 -20.67 -10.94 18.52
CA LYS A 224 -21.68 -9.90 18.71
C LYS A 224 -22.62 -9.77 17.51
N GLU A 225 -22.07 -9.77 16.29
CA GLU A 225 -22.82 -9.65 15.04
C GLU A 225 -23.47 -10.96 14.59
N LYS A 226 -23.15 -12.09 15.25
CA LYS A 226 -23.58 -13.45 14.86
C LYS A 226 -23.16 -13.82 13.43
N ASP A 227 -22.03 -13.27 12.97
CA ASP A 227 -21.43 -13.60 11.67
C ASP A 227 -20.06 -14.24 11.88
N ILE A 228 -20.02 -15.58 11.85
CA ILE A 228 -18.80 -16.36 11.99
C ILE A 228 -17.77 -16.03 10.90
N ASN A 229 -18.20 -15.59 9.72
CA ASN A 229 -17.31 -15.29 8.60
C ASN A 229 -16.52 -14.01 8.84
N LEU A 230 -16.98 -13.09 9.69
CA LEU A 230 -16.34 -11.80 9.93
C LEU A 230 -14.88 -11.95 10.37
N SER A 231 -14.60 -12.94 11.23
CA SER A 231 -13.23 -13.25 11.69
C SER A 231 -12.30 -13.80 10.60
N TYR A 232 -12.87 -14.46 9.58
CA TYR A 232 -12.13 -14.93 8.41
C TYR A 232 -11.96 -13.81 7.38
N ILE A 233 -13.02 -12.98 7.22
CA ILE A 233 -13.02 -11.81 6.33
C ILE A 233 -11.96 -10.80 6.76
N SER A 234 -11.73 -10.61 8.06
CA SER A 234 -10.67 -9.69 8.55
C SER A 234 -9.26 -10.10 8.15
N VAL A 235 -9.05 -11.35 7.75
CA VAL A 235 -7.78 -11.84 7.19
C VAL A 235 -7.85 -11.90 5.66
N SER A 236 -8.94 -12.46 5.11
CA SER A 236 -9.09 -12.67 3.67
C SER A 236 -9.14 -11.36 2.88
N CYS A 237 -9.69 -10.29 3.45
CA CYS A 237 -9.72 -8.95 2.83
C CYS A 237 -8.34 -8.31 2.65
N PHE A 238 -7.32 -8.81 3.34
CA PHE A 238 -5.94 -8.41 3.11
C PHE A 238 -5.24 -9.40 2.19
N ILE A 239 -5.17 -10.68 2.59
CA ILE A 239 -4.34 -11.65 1.87
C ILE A 239 -4.89 -11.99 0.47
N PHE A 240 -6.20 -12.02 0.26
CA PHE A 240 -6.78 -12.22 -1.07
C PHE A 240 -6.97 -10.88 -1.79
N LEU A 241 -7.79 -9.99 -1.24
CA LEU A 241 -8.21 -8.76 -1.94
C LEU A 241 -7.08 -7.76 -2.18
N ARG A 242 -6.05 -7.72 -1.33
CA ARG A 242 -4.97 -6.73 -1.41
C ARG A 242 -3.61 -7.33 -1.79
N PHE A 243 -3.50 -8.67 -1.83
CA PHE A 243 -2.25 -9.34 -2.16
C PHE A 243 -2.38 -10.35 -3.31
N PHE A 244 -3.02 -11.50 -3.09
CA PHE A 244 -3.12 -12.54 -4.13
C PHE A 244 -3.91 -12.09 -5.37
N VAL A 245 -5.14 -11.60 -5.19
CA VAL A 245 -6.01 -11.21 -6.31
C VAL A 245 -5.40 -10.07 -7.14
N PRO A 246 -4.89 -8.97 -6.54
CA PRO A 246 -4.17 -7.95 -7.30
C PRO A 246 -2.93 -8.47 -8.03
N SER A 247 -2.22 -9.46 -7.48
CA SER A 247 -1.05 -10.05 -8.14
C SER A 247 -1.42 -10.88 -9.37
N VAL A 248 -2.59 -11.51 -9.37
CA VAL A 248 -3.13 -12.25 -10.52
C VAL A 248 -3.65 -11.28 -11.58
N LEU A 249 -4.35 -10.20 -11.18
CA LEU A 249 -4.87 -9.19 -12.11
C LEU A 249 -3.77 -8.33 -12.74
N GLY A 250 -2.78 -7.93 -11.95
CA GLY A 250 -1.70 -7.03 -12.36
C GLY A 250 -0.32 -7.64 -12.16
N PRO A 251 0.03 -8.75 -12.84
CA PRO A 251 1.24 -9.49 -12.55
C PRO A 251 2.55 -8.71 -12.78
N SER A 252 2.53 -7.70 -13.64
CA SER A 252 3.67 -6.79 -13.84
C SER A 252 3.93 -5.89 -12.63
N LEU A 253 2.88 -5.44 -11.93
CA LEU A 253 2.99 -4.59 -10.74
C LEU A 253 3.60 -5.34 -9.55
N PHE A 254 3.51 -6.67 -9.56
CA PHE A 254 4.10 -7.57 -8.58
C PHE A 254 5.37 -8.23 -9.08
N GLY A 255 5.95 -7.80 -10.22
CA GLY A 255 7.21 -8.33 -10.73
C GLY A 255 7.16 -9.80 -11.20
N MET A 256 5.98 -10.38 -11.42
CA MET A 256 5.83 -11.77 -11.86
C MET A 256 6.12 -11.94 -13.37
N THR A 257 5.90 -10.87 -14.15
CA THR A 257 6.15 -10.81 -15.60
C THR A 257 6.73 -9.46 -16.00
N LYS A 258 7.55 -9.46 -17.06
CA LYS A 258 8.07 -8.24 -17.71
C LYS A 258 7.22 -7.81 -18.90
N THR A 259 6.45 -8.73 -19.48
CA THR A 259 5.62 -8.49 -20.66
C THR A 259 4.17 -8.29 -20.26
N LEU A 260 3.51 -7.33 -20.91
CA LEU A 260 2.07 -7.12 -20.72
C LEU A 260 1.29 -8.36 -21.20
N PRO A 261 0.28 -8.82 -20.43
CA PRO A 261 -0.61 -9.89 -20.87
C PRO A 261 -1.29 -9.51 -22.19
N ASN A 262 -1.53 -10.51 -23.05
CA ASN A 262 -2.44 -10.32 -24.19
C ASN A 262 -3.90 -10.34 -23.70
N ASN A 263 -4.84 -9.88 -24.52
CA ASN A 263 -6.26 -9.77 -24.16
C ASN A 263 -6.89 -11.09 -23.67
N ILE A 264 -6.46 -12.24 -24.22
CA ILE A 264 -6.97 -13.56 -23.83
C ILE A 264 -6.47 -13.92 -22.43
N ALA A 265 -5.16 -13.78 -22.19
CA ALA A 265 -4.53 -14.06 -20.91
C ALA A 265 -5.06 -13.12 -19.82
N GLU A 266 -5.18 -11.82 -20.11
CA GLU A 266 -5.76 -10.82 -19.20
C GLU A 266 -7.20 -11.19 -18.81
N ARG A 267 -8.01 -11.61 -19.79
CA ARG A 267 -9.39 -12.04 -19.53
C ARG A 267 -9.44 -13.31 -18.68
N ASN A 268 -8.61 -14.30 -18.98
CA ASN A 268 -8.54 -15.54 -18.19
C ASN A 268 -8.11 -15.25 -16.74
N LEU A 269 -7.07 -14.44 -16.55
CA LEU A 269 -6.62 -13.99 -15.21
C LEU A 269 -7.72 -13.22 -14.48
N THR A 270 -8.50 -12.39 -15.18
CA THR A 270 -9.64 -11.67 -14.61
C THR A 270 -10.72 -12.61 -14.09
N LEU A 271 -11.08 -13.65 -14.87
CA LEU A 271 -12.08 -14.64 -14.44
C LEU A 271 -11.57 -15.41 -13.21
N ILE A 272 -10.31 -15.85 -13.21
CA ILE A 272 -9.68 -16.53 -12.08
C ILE A 272 -9.70 -15.63 -10.83
N ALA A 273 -9.21 -14.40 -10.96
CA ALA A 273 -9.14 -13.43 -9.88
C ALA A 273 -10.51 -13.11 -9.29
N LYS A 274 -11.53 -12.92 -10.12
CA LYS A 274 -12.91 -12.68 -9.67
C LYS A 274 -13.45 -13.86 -8.86
N THR A 275 -13.29 -15.09 -9.34
CA THR A 275 -13.79 -16.27 -8.63
C THR A 275 -13.07 -16.50 -7.32
N LEU A 276 -11.74 -16.31 -7.28
CA LEU A 276 -10.97 -16.35 -6.03
C LEU A 276 -11.42 -15.26 -5.05
N GLN A 277 -11.71 -14.05 -5.54
CA GLN A 277 -12.21 -12.97 -4.71
C GLN A 277 -13.61 -13.27 -4.13
N THR A 278 -14.51 -13.82 -4.94
CA THR A 278 -15.85 -14.23 -4.51
C THR A 278 -15.77 -15.33 -3.44
N LEU A 279 -14.91 -16.33 -3.64
CA LEU A 279 -14.60 -17.35 -2.62
C LEU A 279 -14.06 -16.71 -1.33
N ALA A 280 -13.09 -15.81 -1.44
CA ALA A 280 -12.46 -15.13 -0.29
C ALA A 280 -13.42 -14.22 0.50
N ASN A 281 -14.48 -13.74 -0.16
CA ASN A 281 -15.53 -12.93 0.44
C ASN A 281 -16.63 -13.78 1.11
N PHE A 282 -16.58 -15.11 0.98
CA PHE A 282 -17.62 -16.03 1.45
C PHE A 282 -19.00 -15.71 0.86
N CYS A 283 -19.02 -15.30 -0.41
CA CYS A 283 -20.25 -15.00 -1.13
C CYS A 283 -20.36 -15.81 -2.42
N GLU A 284 -21.49 -15.68 -3.10
CA GLU A 284 -21.77 -16.32 -4.37
C GLU A 284 -22.01 -15.27 -5.46
N PHE A 285 -21.82 -15.65 -6.72
CA PHE A 285 -22.23 -14.83 -7.84
C PHE A 285 -23.75 -14.71 -7.91
N GLY A 286 -24.24 -13.50 -8.10
CA GLY A 286 -25.67 -13.19 -8.25
C GLY A 286 -26.02 -12.71 -9.67
N GLU A 287 -27.22 -12.14 -9.83
CA GLU A 287 -27.78 -11.77 -11.14
C GLU A 287 -26.93 -10.77 -11.93
N LYS A 288 -26.21 -9.87 -11.25
CA LYS A 288 -25.32 -8.88 -11.89
C LYS A 288 -24.20 -9.54 -12.71
N GLU A 289 -23.79 -10.75 -12.35
CA GLU A 289 -22.76 -11.54 -13.03
C GLU A 289 -23.27 -12.95 -13.32
N SER A 290 -24.46 -13.03 -13.93
CA SER A 290 -25.17 -14.29 -14.16
C SER A 290 -24.37 -15.36 -14.90
N TYR A 291 -23.45 -14.96 -15.78
CA TYR A 291 -22.54 -15.86 -16.50
C TYR A 291 -21.51 -16.58 -15.60
N MET A 292 -21.27 -16.10 -14.38
CA MET A 292 -20.37 -16.71 -13.40
C MET A 292 -21.10 -17.62 -12.40
N ILE A 293 -22.43 -17.61 -12.35
CA ILE A 293 -23.25 -18.44 -11.44
C ILE A 293 -22.86 -19.94 -11.48
N PRO A 294 -22.52 -20.55 -12.63
CA PRO A 294 -22.08 -21.96 -12.65
C PRO A 294 -20.86 -22.26 -11.78
N LEU A 295 -20.08 -21.26 -11.37
CA LEU A 295 -18.92 -21.41 -10.47
C LEU A 295 -19.32 -21.44 -8.99
N ASN A 296 -20.58 -21.14 -8.62
CA ASN A 296 -21.03 -21.18 -7.22
C ASN A 296 -20.89 -22.58 -6.60
N THR A 297 -21.07 -23.65 -7.39
CA THR A 297 -20.80 -25.02 -6.93
C THR A 297 -19.35 -25.19 -6.48
N TRP A 298 -18.40 -24.72 -7.29
CA TRP A 298 -16.98 -24.76 -6.96
C TRP A 298 -16.64 -23.90 -5.74
N ILE A 299 -17.28 -22.73 -5.58
CA ILE A 299 -17.11 -21.86 -4.41
C ILE A 299 -17.58 -22.57 -3.14
N GLY A 300 -18.77 -23.18 -3.16
CA GLY A 300 -19.32 -23.92 -2.03
C GLY A 300 -18.41 -25.06 -1.58
N GLU A 301 -17.91 -25.86 -2.54
CA GLU A 301 -17.03 -27.01 -2.28
C GLU A 301 -15.67 -26.62 -1.68
N ASN A 302 -15.18 -25.40 -1.95
CA ASN A 302 -13.86 -24.94 -1.52
C ASN A 302 -13.90 -24.00 -0.30
N THR A 303 -15.09 -23.54 0.12
CA THR A 303 -15.26 -22.64 1.26
C THR A 303 -14.67 -23.20 2.56
N ALA A 304 -14.89 -24.49 2.84
CA ALA A 304 -14.33 -25.13 4.04
C ALA A 304 -12.80 -25.21 4.00
N LYS A 305 -12.22 -25.50 2.83
CA LYS A 305 -10.75 -25.55 2.64
C LYS A 305 -10.13 -24.17 2.83
N LEU A 306 -10.78 -23.12 2.34
CA LEU A 306 -10.34 -21.74 2.56
C LEU A 306 -10.32 -21.40 4.06
N ARG A 307 -11.34 -21.78 4.84
CA ARG A 307 -11.35 -21.54 6.29
C ARG A 307 -10.14 -22.18 6.96
N LEU A 308 -9.84 -23.45 6.66
CA LEU A 308 -8.68 -24.16 7.20
C LEU A 308 -7.36 -23.48 6.86
N PHE A 309 -7.22 -22.99 5.62
CA PHE A 309 -6.04 -22.21 5.23
C PHE A 309 -5.94 -20.91 6.03
N LEU A 310 -7.03 -20.14 6.11
CA LEU A 310 -7.07 -18.90 6.87
C LEU A 310 -6.77 -19.14 8.35
N ASP A 311 -7.29 -20.20 8.96
CA ASP A 311 -6.94 -20.64 10.33
C ASP A 311 -5.43 -20.87 10.46
N ALA A 312 -4.84 -21.63 9.54
CA ALA A 312 -3.42 -21.97 9.58
C ALA A 312 -2.48 -20.76 9.47
N ILE A 313 -2.84 -19.75 8.68
CA ILE A 313 -2.07 -18.51 8.53
C ILE A 313 -2.41 -17.43 9.57
N SER A 314 -3.37 -17.68 10.46
CA SER A 314 -3.80 -16.73 11.51
C SER A 314 -3.84 -17.34 12.91
N SER A 315 -3.26 -18.52 13.10
CA SER A 315 -3.12 -19.16 14.41
C SER A 315 -1.66 -19.06 14.89
N ASP A 316 -1.45 -18.41 16.03
CA ASP A 316 -0.17 -18.42 16.72
C ASP A 316 0.03 -19.81 17.36
N GLN A 317 1.02 -20.57 16.90
CA GLN A 317 1.56 -21.71 17.65
C GLN A 317 2.82 -21.32 18.46
N SER A 318 3.36 -20.13 18.23
CA SER A 318 4.35 -19.54 19.13
C SER A 318 3.60 -18.75 20.19
N GLY A 319 3.34 -19.40 21.32
CA GLY A 319 3.04 -18.68 22.55
C GLY A 319 4.11 -17.61 22.78
N GLU A 320 3.69 -16.50 23.39
CA GLU A 320 4.50 -15.49 24.04
C GLU A 320 6.00 -15.83 24.11
N LEU A 321 6.68 -15.53 23.02
CA LEU A 321 8.10 -15.30 22.99
C LEU A 321 8.24 -13.96 22.28
N ASP A 322 7.86 -12.91 23.02
CA ASP A 322 8.80 -11.81 23.21
C ASP A 322 10.06 -12.42 23.84
N SER A 323 10.81 -13.21 23.07
CA SER A 323 12.24 -13.15 23.22
C SER A 323 12.57 -11.84 22.55
N ASP A 324 12.69 -10.79 23.37
CA ASP A 324 13.83 -9.91 23.29
C ASP A 324 15.03 -10.79 22.91
N VAL A 325 15.28 -10.93 21.61
CA VAL A 325 16.57 -11.40 21.15
C VAL A 325 17.47 -10.24 21.47
N ASP A 326 18.04 -10.28 22.66
CA ASP A 326 19.25 -9.56 23.07
C ASP A 326 20.43 -10.01 22.19
N GLY A 327 20.27 -9.78 20.90
CA GLY A 327 21.35 -9.57 19.97
C GLY A 327 21.16 -8.15 19.53
N ARG A 328 22.22 -7.34 19.61
CA ARG A 328 22.32 -6.11 18.80
C ARG A 328 22.23 -6.52 17.33
N GLN A 329 21.03 -6.79 16.86
CA GLN A 329 20.72 -7.04 15.47
C GLN A 329 20.79 -5.66 14.83
N CYS A 330 21.60 -5.57 13.79
CA CYS A 330 22.00 -4.29 13.21
C CYS A 330 20.75 -3.57 12.72
N ILE A 331 20.30 -2.55 13.46
CA ILE A 331 19.27 -1.61 13.04
C ILE A 331 19.67 -1.17 11.64
N TYR A 332 18.89 -1.59 10.63
CA TYR A 332 19.15 -1.15 9.27
C TYR A 332 18.70 0.30 9.20
N PHE A 333 19.65 1.22 9.35
CA PHE A 333 19.37 2.64 9.25
C PHE A 333 19.12 3.03 7.80
N ASP A 334 17.84 3.07 7.42
CA ASP A 334 17.41 3.59 6.13
C ASP A 334 17.43 5.13 6.15
N ILE A 335 18.63 5.71 6.07
CA ILE A 335 18.86 7.17 6.12
C ILE A 335 17.95 7.94 5.17
N LYS A 336 17.69 7.36 3.99
CA LYS A 336 16.86 7.97 2.95
C LYS A 336 15.41 8.05 3.39
N ASN A 337 14.84 6.97 3.90
CA ASN A 337 13.45 6.97 4.35
C ASN A 337 13.29 7.70 5.70
N THR A 338 14.29 7.67 6.58
CA THR A 338 14.31 8.47 7.81
C THR A 338 14.30 9.98 7.49
N ALA A 339 15.18 10.45 6.60
CA ALA A 339 15.21 11.85 6.19
C ALA A 339 13.88 12.28 5.56
N LYS A 340 13.28 11.41 4.72
CA LYS A 340 11.96 11.65 4.13
C LYS A 340 10.85 11.72 5.16
N LEU A 341 10.84 10.82 6.15
CA LEU A 341 9.85 10.85 7.23
C LEU A 341 9.96 12.15 8.02
N CYS A 342 11.19 12.55 8.39
CA CYS A 342 11.44 13.82 9.06
C CYS A 342 10.94 15.02 8.24
N SER A 343 11.19 15.02 6.92
CA SER A 343 10.71 16.08 6.02
C SER A 343 9.19 16.11 5.89
N LEU A 344 8.52 14.95 5.84
CA LEU A 344 7.06 14.86 5.82
C LEU A 344 6.46 15.40 7.12
N ILE A 345 7.04 15.06 8.27
CA ILE A 345 6.61 15.56 9.59
C ILE A 345 6.80 17.08 9.65
N SER A 346 7.93 17.59 9.18
CA SER A 346 8.20 19.03 9.12
C SER A 346 7.18 19.77 8.25
N ALA A 347 6.71 19.16 7.16
CA ALA A 347 5.72 19.76 6.27
C ALA A 347 4.32 19.90 6.91
N VAL A 348 3.97 19.02 7.85
CA VAL A 348 2.70 19.06 8.59
C VAL A 348 2.84 19.69 9.99
N ALA A 349 4.05 20.09 10.39
CA ALA A 349 4.34 20.68 11.69
C ALA A 349 3.45 21.88 12.06
N PRO A 350 3.14 22.85 11.16
CA PRO A 350 2.28 23.97 11.51
C PRO A 350 0.87 23.54 11.93
N THR A 351 0.31 22.54 11.24
CA THR A 351 -1.01 21.99 11.55
C THR A 351 -1.00 21.20 12.86
N LEU A 352 0.06 20.42 13.12
CA LEU A 352 0.22 19.70 14.39
C LEU A 352 0.36 20.65 15.58
N GLN A 353 1.13 21.73 15.43
CA GLN A 353 1.30 22.73 16.47
C GLN A 353 -0.03 23.42 16.80
N GLN A 354 -0.79 23.83 15.77
CA GLN A 354 -2.11 24.43 15.96
C GLN A 354 -3.05 23.51 16.76
N LEU A 355 -3.09 22.22 16.44
CA LEU A 355 -3.91 21.24 17.17
C LEU A 355 -3.44 21.04 18.62
N CYS A 356 -2.14 21.14 18.88
CA CYS A 356 -1.59 21.09 20.23
C CYS A 356 -2.04 22.31 21.05
N ASP A 357 -1.98 23.49 20.46
CA ASP A 357 -2.33 24.76 21.12
C ASP A 357 -3.84 24.85 21.39
N GLU A 358 -4.68 24.45 20.43
CA GLU A 358 -6.15 24.41 20.59
C GLU A 358 -6.62 23.51 21.74
N LYS A 359 -5.91 22.39 21.95
CA LYS A 359 -6.15 21.47 23.07
C LYS A 359 -5.77 22.04 24.43
N GLU A 360 -4.63 22.74 24.51
CA GLU A 360 -4.18 23.37 25.76
C GLU A 360 -5.07 24.55 26.15
N GLU A 361 -5.65 25.24 25.17
CA GLU A 361 -6.62 26.32 25.39
C GLU A 361 -8.04 25.83 25.76
N GLY A 362 -8.29 24.51 25.81
CA GLY A 362 -9.58 23.94 26.22
C GLY A 362 -10.74 24.22 25.26
N LYS A 363 -10.47 24.45 23.96
CA LYS A 363 -11.50 24.80 22.96
C LYS A 363 -12.22 23.59 22.31
N ASP A 364 -11.97 22.38 22.79
CA ASP A 364 -12.40 21.12 22.16
C ASP A 364 -13.59 20.43 22.88
N ASP A 365 -14.48 21.21 23.53
CA ASP A 365 -15.70 20.72 24.20
C ASP A 365 -16.93 20.66 23.24
N ASP A 366 -16.73 20.65 21.92
CA ASP A 366 -17.81 20.39 20.94
C ASP A 366 -17.65 19.00 20.30
N PRO A 367 -18.27 17.94 20.87
CA PRO A 367 -18.18 16.57 20.37
C PRO A 367 -18.76 16.37 18.95
N SER A 368 -19.32 17.41 18.33
CA SER A 368 -19.86 17.37 16.97
C SER A 368 -18.90 17.85 15.87
N LYS A 369 -17.73 18.42 16.23
CA LYS A 369 -16.76 19.00 15.26
C LYS A 369 -15.39 18.32 15.21
N SER A 370 -15.02 17.57 16.24
CA SER A 370 -13.70 16.94 16.31
C SER A 370 -13.73 15.61 15.55
N PRO A 371 -12.94 15.40 14.48
CA PRO A 371 -12.78 14.07 13.91
C PRO A 371 -12.14 13.24 15.02
N CYS A 372 -12.78 12.17 15.48
CA CYS A 372 -12.41 11.34 16.63
C CYS A 372 -10.91 10.96 16.68
N PHE A 373 -10.08 11.87 17.18
CA PHE A 373 -8.66 11.71 17.38
C PHE A 373 -8.46 10.83 18.63
N CYS A 374 -7.50 9.90 18.56
CA CYS A 374 -6.88 9.40 19.79
C CYS A 374 -6.37 10.64 20.57
N PRO A 375 -6.32 10.64 21.91
CA PRO A 375 -5.82 11.80 22.64
C PRO A 375 -4.41 12.14 22.13
N LEU A 376 -4.32 13.23 21.35
CA LEU A 376 -3.07 13.77 20.83
C LEU A 376 -2.04 13.85 21.97
N PRO A 377 -0.90 13.17 21.87
CA PRO A 377 0.13 13.17 22.91
C PRO A 377 0.92 14.48 22.81
N THR A 378 0.36 15.56 23.37
CA THR A 378 0.82 16.93 23.13
C THR A 378 2.31 17.13 23.46
N ASN A 379 2.80 16.51 24.54
CA ASN A 379 4.20 16.64 24.94
C ASN A 379 5.14 15.94 23.95
N GLU A 380 4.78 14.73 23.54
CA GLU A 380 5.54 13.90 22.60
C GLU A 380 5.55 14.53 21.21
N VAL A 381 4.42 15.09 20.77
CA VAL A 381 4.32 15.83 19.50
C VAL A 381 5.20 17.08 19.55
N LYS A 382 5.10 17.92 20.60
CA LYS A 382 5.94 19.12 20.74
C LYS A 382 7.44 18.78 20.69
N LYS A 383 7.87 17.77 21.45
CA LYS A 383 9.25 17.29 21.43
C LYS A 383 9.68 16.77 20.06
N LEU A 384 8.80 16.04 19.35
CA LEU A 384 9.06 15.60 17.98
C LEU A 384 9.25 16.80 17.03
N LEU A 385 8.39 17.83 17.14
CA LEU A 385 8.47 19.02 16.31
C LEU A 385 9.78 19.78 16.55
N GLU A 386 10.20 19.95 17.81
CA GLU A 386 11.50 20.54 18.16
C GLU A 386 12.67 19.79 17.50
N ILE A 387 12.71 18.47 17.62
CA ILE A 387 13.75 17.63 17.00
C ILE A 387 13.75 17.77 15.47
N THR A 388 12.57 17.73 14.84
CA THR A 388 12.48 17.85 13.38
C THR A 388 12.91 19.23 12.89
N GLU A 389 12.65 20.29 13.67
CA GLU A 389 13.07 21.65 13.38
C GLU A 389 14.59 21.82 13.53
N GLU A 390 15.20 21.24 14.56
CA GLU A 390 16.66 21.22 14.70
C GLU A 390 17.34 20.53 13.51
N ILE A 391 16.82 19.38 13.07
CA ILE A 391 17.30 18.66 11.87
C ILE A 391 17.13 19.53 10.62
N ARG A 392 15.98 20.20 10.47
CA ARG A 392 15.72 21.11 9.34
C ARG A 392 16.74 22.26 9.30
N GLN A 393 16.99 22.91 10.43
CA GLN A 393 17.95 24.00 10.55
C GLN A 393 19.40 23.55 10.28
N LYS A 394 19.79 22.35 10.76
CA LYS A 394 21.09 21.74 10.40
C LYS A 394 21.20 21.52 8.90
N GLY A 395 20.13 21.03 8.26
CA GLY A 395 20.05 20.86 6.81
C GLY A 395 20.21 22.16 6.03
N GLU A 396 19.55 23.24 6.45
CA GLU A 396 19.69 24.56 5.82
C GLU A 396 21.10 25.11 5.94
N LYS A 397 21.72 25.03 7.13
CA LYS A 397 23.13 25.42 7.34
C LYS A 397 24.09 24.60 6.47
N PHE A 398 23.80 23.31 6.27
CA PHE A 398 24.57 22.47 5.36
C PHE A 398 24.45 22.94 3.91
N LYS A 399 23.22 23.23 3.44
CA LYS A 399 22.98 23.79 2.11
C LYS A 399 23.68 25.13 1.87
N GLU A 400 23.70 26.02 2.86
CA GLU A 400 24.40 27.31 2.75
C GLU A 400 25.91 27.13 2.61
N LYS A 401 26.51 26.24 3.42
CA LYS A 401 27.93 25.88 3.30
C LYS A 401 28.26 25.23 1.95
N ASP A 402 27.40 24.35 1.46
CA ASP A 402 27.63 23.67 0.18
C ASP A 402 27.47 24.64 -1.01
N LYS A 403 26.49 25.56 -0.95
CA LYS A 403 26.39 26.67 -1.91
C LYS A 403 27.62 27.58 -1.91
N GLU A 404 28.25 27.82 -0.76
CA GLU A 404 29.54 28.52 -0.70
C GLU A 404 30.68 27.71 -1.33
N ILE A 405 30.73 26.39 -1.12
CA ILE A 405 31.73 25.51 -1.71
C ILE A 405 31.57 25.47 -3.24
N VAL A 406 30.36 25.24 -3.74
CA VAL A 406 30.04 25.24 -5.16
C VAL A 406 30.34 26.61 -5.79
N LYS A 407 29.97 27.72 -5.15
CA LYS A 407 30.34 29.08 -5.61
C LYS A 407 31.86 29.28 -5.65
N LYS A 408 32.63 28.75 -4.69
CA LYS A 408 34.10 28.81 -4.70
C LYS A 408 34.72 27.94 -5.80
N THR A 409 34.12 26.80 -6.14
CA THR A 409 34.61 25.93 -7.23
C THR A 409 34.36 26.53 -8.62
N PHE A 410 33.26 27.24 -8.84
CA PHE A 410 32.98 27.92 -10.13
C PHE A 410 33.75 29.23 -10.35
N VAL A 411 34.48 29.74 -9.35
CA VAL A 411 35.38 30.91 -9.50
C VAL A 411 36.80 30.50 -9.93
N VAL A 412 37.13 29.21 -9.87
CA VAL A 412 38.46 28.68 -10.27
C VAL A 412 38.47 28.15 -11.71
N VAL A 413 37.32 28.10 -12.38
CA VAL A 413 37.23 27.79 -13.82
C VAL A 413 36.58 28.98 -14.52
N LYS A 414 37.39 30.00 -14.82
CA LYS A 414 37.06 31.07 -15.76
C LYS A 414 38.26 31.42 -16.60
#